data_AF-A0AAD9JS88-F1
#
_entry.id   AF-A0AAD9JS88-F1
#
_cell.length_a   1.000
_cell.length_b   1.000
_cell.length_c   1.000
_cell.angle_alpha   90.00
_cell.angle_beta   90.00
_cell.angle_gamma   90.00
#
_symmetry.space_group_name_H-M   'P 1'
#
loop_
_entity.id
_entity.type
_entity.pdbx_description
1 polymer ?
#
loop_
_entity_poly.entity_id
_entity_poly.type
_entity_poly.pdbx_seq_one_letter_code
_entity_poly.pdbx_strand_id
1 'polypeptide(L)'
;MPDITYKIIDIDNERVSGIQLISKGQVLMNIIGVYLPFYDESVDQIELYAESLQCLQSVLELHQGEPLVIVGDMNAALPQKQQLSFNWHQLRPFNADSLILYDFVCDNDMCIGNFGYTQTMNYMYFKGVNRTYIIHVFIPRYLMYMYYFRLST
;
A
#
# COMPACT_ATOMS: atom_id res chain seq x y z
N MET A 1 3.64 21.11 -21.81
CA MET A 1 3.64 19.90 -20.96
C MET A 1 3.62 20.36 -19.51
N PRO A 2 2.93 19.67 -18.59
CA PRO A 2 3.05 20.00 -17.17
C PRO A 2 4.52 19.83 -16.77
N ASP A 3 5.07 20.85 -16.12
CA ASP A 3 6.42 20.82 -15.56
C ASP A 3 6.34 20.00 -14.26
N ILE A 4 6.65 18.70 -14.40
CA ILE A 4 6.65 17.73 -13.31
C ILE A 4 8.11 17.33 -13.10
N THR A 5 8.56 17.52 -11.87
CA THR A 5 9.86 17.07 -11.40
C THR A 5 9.65 15.99 -10.34
N TYR A 6 10.70 15.23 -10.04
CA TYR A 6 10.66 14.25 -8.96
C TYR A 6 11.85 14.40 -8.04
N LYS A 7 11.68 13.96 -6.79
CA LYS A 7 12.75 13.78 -5.80
C LYS A 7 12.67 12.38 -5.24
N ILE A 8 13.82 11.81 -4.90
CA ILE A 8 13.89 10.56 -4.15
C ILE A 8 13.60 10.88 -2.68
N ILE A 9 12.78 10.05 -2.04
CA ILE A 9 12.54 10.11 -0.59
C ILE A 9 13.60 9.22 0.04
N ASP A 10 14.39 9.79 0.95
CA ASP A 10 15.44 9.07 1.67
C ASP A 10 14.80 8.18 2.73
N ILE A 11 14.92 6.87 2.56
CA ILE A 11 14.26 5.85 3.39
C ILE A 11 15.31 4.79 3.73
N ASP A 12 15.61 4.65 5.01
CA ASP A 12 16.60 3.70 5.53
C ASP A 12 15.97 2.32 5.74
N ASN A 13 15.56 1.69 4.63
CA ASN A 13 15.07 0.32 4.60
C ASN A 13 15.16 -0.24 3.17
N GLU A 14 15.87 -1.35 2.98
CA GLU A 14 16.10 -1.92 1.63
C GLU A 14 14.83 -2.45 0.94
N ARG A 15 13.73 -2.62 1.68
CA ARG A 15 12.43 -3.09 1.17
C ARG A 15 11.46 -1.95 0.86
N VAL A 16 11.82 -0.72 1.18
CA VAL A 16 10.96 0.47 1.00
C VAL A 16 11.73 1.53 0.22
N SER A 17 11.11 2.03 -0.84
CA SER A 17 11.66 3.11 -1.67
C SER A 17 10.58 4.14 -1.95
N GLY A 18 10.96 5.37 -2.28
CA GLY A 18 9.98 6.43 -2.47
C GLY A 18 10.42 7.48 -3.46
N ILE A 19 9.44 8.00 -4.21
CA ILE A 19 9.61 9.23 -4.99
C ILE A 19 8.49 10.21 -4.65
N GLN A 20 8.83 11.49 -4.64
CA GLN A 20 7.88 12.59 -4.52
C GLN A 20 7.77 13.30 -5.86
N LEU A 21 6.57 13.32 -6.44
CA LEU A 21 6.25 14.05 -7.66
C LEU A 21 5.85 15.47 -7.31
N ILE A 22 6.47 16.46 -7.96
CA ILE A 22 6.30 17.88 -7.68
C ILE A 22 5.95 18.62 -8.96
N SER A 23 4.93 19.48 -8.91
CA SER A 23 4.65 20.43 -9.98
C SER A 23 4.48 21.83 -9.41
N LYS A 24 5.19 22.81 -10.00
CA LYS A 24 5.16 24.22 -9.58
C LYS A 24 5.43 24.41 -8.07
N GLY A 25 6.33 23.60 -7.51
CA GLY A 25 6.70 23.64 -6.09
C GLY A 25 5.69 22.98 -5.14
N GLN A 26 4.59 22.42 -5.64
CA GLN A 26 3.61 21.67 -4.84
C GLN A 26 3.78 20.17 -5.03
N VAL A 27 3.66 19.41 -3.94
CA VAL A 27 3.63 17.96 -3.96
C VAL A 27 2.34 17.50 -4.64
N LEU A 28 2.48 16.78 -5.74
CA LEU A 28 1.36 16.14 -6.43
C LEU A 28 1.04 14.78 -5.81
N MET A 29 2.07 13.97 -5.56
CA MET A 29 1.94 12.61 -5.05
C MET A 29 3.28 12.06 -4.57
N ASN A 30 3.26 11.41 -3.42
CA ASN A 30 4.32 10.50 -2.97
C ASN A 30 3.97 9.09 -3.44
N ILE A 31 4.90 8.42 -4.11
CA ILE A 31 4.76 7.03 -4.53
C ILE A 31 5.79 6.22 -3.77
N ILE A 32 5.32 5.34 -2.90
CA ILE A 32 6.15 4.49 -2.05
C ILE A 32 6.13 3.07 -2.62
N GLY A 33 7.28 2.60 -3.10
CA GLY A 33 7.49 1.25 -3.61
C GLY A 33 7.89 0.30 -2.50
N VAL A 34 7.25 -0.86 -2.40
CA VAL A 34 7.52 -1.86 -1.35
C VAL A 34 7.74 -3.26 -1.92
N TYR A 35 8.60 -4.02 -1.26
CA TYR A 35 8.75 -5.46 -1.46
C TYR A 35 8.94 -6.14 -0.11
N LEU A 36 7.83 -6.42 0.58
CA LEU A 36 7.87 -6.95 1.94
C LEU A 36 8.42 -8.40 1.96
N PRO A 37 9.02 -8.86 3.07
CA PRO A 37 9.51 -10.23 3.21
C PRO A 37 8.44 -11.29 2.93
N PHE A 38 8.84 -12.47 2.47
CA PHE A 38 7.92 -13.59 2.29
C PHE A 38 7.84 -14.41 3.56
N TYR A 39 6.64 -14.93 3.86
CA TYR A 39 6.43 -15.74 5.04
C TYR A 39 7.10 -17.12 4.90
N ASP A 40 8.04 -17.44 5.80
CA ASP A 40 8.72 -18.74 5.87
C ASP A 40 8.68 -19.40 7.27
N GLU A 41 7.83 -18.87 8.16
CA GLU A 41 7.69 -19.28 9.57
C GLU A 41 8.90 -18.96 10.47
N SER A 42 9.99 -18.40 9.95
CA SER A 42 11.13 -17.98 10.76
C SER A 42 10.82 -16.69 11.52
N VAL A 43 11.32 -16.63 12.76
CA VAL A 43 11.18 -15.43 13.61
C VAL A 43 11.84 -14.23 12.94
N ASP A 44 13.04 -14.42 12.38
CA ASP A 44 13.81 -13.36 11.71
C ASP A 44 13.04 -12.75 10.52
N GLN A 45 12.33 -13.55 9.71
CA GLN A 45 11.52 -13.00 8.61
C GLN A 45 10.29 -12.23 9.14
N ILE A 46 9.63 -12.72 10.18
CA ILE A 46 8.48 -12.03 10.80
C ILE A 46 8.92 -10.69 11.41
N GLU A 47 10.07 -10.67 12.09
CA GLU A 47 10.66 -9.45 12.64
C GLU A 47 11.01 -8.46 11.52
N LEU A 48 11.68 -8.91 10.45
CA LEU A 48 11.98 -8.07 9.28
C LEU A 48 10.71 -7.53 8.60
N TYR A 49 9.62 -8.31 8.59
CA TYR A 49 8.33 -7.88 8.05
C TYR A 49 7.74 -6.74 8.90
N ALA A 50 7.75 -6.91 10.22
CA ALA A 50 7.29 -5.88 11.16
C ALA A 50 8.14 -4.60 11.10
N GLU A 51 9.47 -4.72 11.02
CA GLU A 51 10.39 -3.60 10.86
C GLU A 51 10.13 -2.83 9.56
N SER A 52 9.86 -3.55 8.46
CA SER A 52 9.51 -2.94 7.17
C SER A 52 8.19 -2.17 7.23
N LEU A 53 7.19 -2.69 7.94
CA LEU A 53 5.93 -1.98 8.18
C LEU A 53 6.11 -0.76 9.11
N GLN A 54 6.98 -0.86 10.12
CA GLN A 54 7.30 0.28 11.00
C GLN A 54 8.02 1.40 10.22
N CYS A 55 8.90 1.04 9.28
CA CYS A 55 9.50 1.99 8.35
C CYS A 55 8.42 2.68 7.51
N LEU A 56 7.47 1.91 6.95
CA LEU A 56 6.34 2.46 6.20
C LEU A 56 5.47 3.38 7.06
N GLN A 57 5.22 3.04 8.32
CA GLN A 57 4.50 3.89 9.26
C GLN A 57 5.21 5.24 9.43
N SER A 58 6.53 5.23 9.59
CA SER A 58 7.35 6.45 9.68
C SER A 58 7.25 7.31 8.40
N VAL A 59 7.20 6.68 7.22
CA VAL A 59 7.00 7.37 5.93
C VAL A 59 5.62 8.03 5.86
N LEU A 60 4.56 7.35 6.31
CA LEU A 60 3.21 7.92 6.36
C LEU A 60 3.12 9.13 7.29
N GLU A 61 3.77 9.06 8.43
CA GLU A 61 3.84 10.16 9.40
C GLU A 61 4.63 11.34 8.86
N LEU A 62 5.77 11.10 8.20
CA LEU A 62 6.59 12.14 7.59
C LEU A 62 5.84 12.90 6.49
N HIS A 63 5.01 12.19 5.72
CA HIS A 63 4.23 12.74 4.60
C HIS A 63 2.76 12.96 4.96
N GLN A 64 2.43 13.09 6.25
CA GLN A 64 1.06 13.26 6.70
C GLN A 64 0.44 14.52 6.06
N GLY A 65 -0.72 14.34 5.43
CA GLY A 65 -1.44 15.43 4.74
C GLY A 65 -1.02 15.65 3.29
N GLU A 66 0.02 14.96 2.81
CA GLU A 66 0.36 14.92 1.39
C GLU A 66 -0.32 13.71 0.70
N PRO A 67 -0.67 13.81 -0.60
CA PRO A 67 -1.17 12.65 -1.33
C PRO A 67 -0.10 11.56 -1.39
N LEU A 68 -0.42 10.35 -0.96
CA LEU A 68 0.52 9.23 -0.92
C LEU A 68 -0.14 7.93 -1.40
N VAL A 69 0.59 7.15 -2.18
CA VAL A 69 0.20 5.82 -2.62
C VAL A 69 1.34 4.84 -2.35
N ILE A 70 1.01 3.70 -1.75
CA ILE A 70 1.96 2.60 -1.56
C ILE A 70 1.69 1.57 -2.65
N VAL A 71 2.74 1.11 -3.33
CA VAL A 71 2.65 0.16 -4.43
C VAL A 71 3.71 -0.93 -4.26
N GLY A 72 3.39 -2.17 -4.63
CA GLY A 72 4.40 -3.22 -4.72
C GLY A 72 3.88 -4.60 -4.34
N ASP A 73 4.77 -5.40 -3.78
CA ASP A 73 4.43 -6.73 -3.26
C ASP A 73 4.44 -6.71 -1.73
N MET A 74 3.32 -7.15 -1.16
CA MET A 74 3.14 -7.22 0.28
C MET A 74 3.45 -8.61 0.82
N ASN A 75 3.60 -9.62 -0.05
CA ASN A 75 3.89 -11.01 0.28
C ASN A 75 2.97 -11.65 1.35
N ALA A 76 1.79 -11.08 1.57
CA ALA A 76 0.80 -11.58 2.51
C ALA A 76 -0.61 -11.56 1.89
N ALA A 77 -1.44 -12.53 2.30
CA ALA A 77 -2.83 -12.60 1.87
C ALA A 77 -3.67 -11.65 2.73
N LEU A 78 -4.53 -10.84 2.11
CA LEU A 78 -5.44 -9.97 2.86
C LEU A 78 -6.87 -10.50 2.82
N PRO A 79 -7.63 -10.36 3.91
CA PRO A 79 -9.02 -10.74 3.95
C PRO A 79 -9.83 -9.89 2.95
N GLN A 80 -10.71 -10.55 2.19
CA GLN A 80 -11.59 -9.90 1.21
C GLN A 80 -12.97 -9.52 1.79
N LYS A 81 -13.23 -9.89 3.04
CA LYS A 81 -14.51 -9.66 3.72
C LYS A 81 -14.36 -8.60 4.80
N GLN A 82 -15.37 -7.75 4.96
CA GLN A 82 -15.40 -6.76 6.04
C GLN A 82 -15.60 -7.38 7.43
N GLN A 83 -16.34 -8.49 7.51
CA GLN A 83 -16.55 -9.22 8.77
C GLN A 83 -15.66 -10.46 8.79
N LEU A 84 -14.78 -10.52 9.79
CA LEU A 84 -13.83 -11.60 9.99
C LEU A 84 -14.12 -12.33 11.30
N SER A 85 -13.99 -13.66 11.27
CA SER A 85 -13.99 -14.46 12.50
C SER A 85 -12.72 -14.20 13.29
N PHE A 86 -12.76 -14.30 14.62
CA PHE A 86 -11.59 -14.08 15.50
C PHE A 86 -10.31 -14.80 15.04
N ASN A 87 -10.41 -16.04 14.54
CA ASN A 87 -9.27 -16.86 14.10
C ASN A 87 -9.01 -16.80 12.58
N TRP A 88 -9.47 -15.77 11.87
CA TRP A 88 -9.35 -15.72 10.40
C TRP A 88 -7.91 -15.85 9.92
N HIS A 89 -6.95 -15.26 10.65
CA HIS A 89 -5.52 -15.27 10.33
C HIS A 89 -4.88 -16.66 10.44
N GLN A 90 -5.53 -17.62 11.11
CA GLN A 90 -5.06 -19.01 11.25
C GLN A 90 -5.53 -19.90 10.08
N LEU A 91 -6.42 -19.39 9.22
CA LEU A 91 -6.95 -20.13 8.08
C LEU A 91 -6.06 -19.90 6.87
N ARG A 92 -5.71 -20.97 6.13
CA ARG A 92 -5.03 -20.80 4.83
C ARG A 92 -5.90 -19.97 3.87
N PRO A 93 -5.31 -19.07 3.07
CA PRO A 93 -3.86 -18.82 2.90
C PRO A 93 -3.27 -17.76 3.85
N PHE A 94 -4.00 -17.35 4.90
CA PHE A 94 -3.53 -16.34 5.85
C PHE A 94 -2.46 -16.90 6.81
N ASN A 95 -1.65 -15.99 7.32
CA ASN A 95 -0.51 -16.24 8.20
C ASN A 95 -0.29 -15.04 9.15
N ALA A 96 0.80 -15.05 9.93
CA ALA A 96 1.13 -13.96 10.85
C ALA A 96 1.31 -12.62 10.11
N ASP A 97 2.03 -12.60 8.99
CA ASP A 97 2.23 -11.40 8.17
C ASP A 97 0.90 -10.81 7.67
N SER A 98 -0.07 -11.68 7.35
CA SER A 98 -1.41 -11.28 6.95
C SER A 98 -2.14 -10.51 8.04
N LEU A 99 -1.99 -10.93 9.31
CA LEU A 99 -2.57 -10.24 10.47
C LEU A 99 -1.91 -8.88 10.69
N ILE A 100 -0.57 -8.84 10.70
CA ILE A 100 0.20 -7.61 10.94
C ILE A 100 -0.09 -6.58 9.84
N LEU A 101 -0.14 -7.02 8.57
CA LEU A 101 -0.48 -6.16 7.44
C LEU A 101 -1.94 -5.65 7.52
N TYR A 102 -2.87 -6.49 7.99
CA TYR A 102 -4.27 -6.10 8.16
C TYR A 102 -4.41 -5.00 9.23
N ASP A 103 -3.75 -5.15 10.38
CA ASP A 103 -3.75 -4.15 11.44
C ASP A 103 -3.17 -2.81 10.93
N PHE A 104 -2.03 -2.85 10.24
CA PHE A 104 -1.43 -1.67 9.60
C PHE A 104 -2.39 -0.95 8.63
N VAL A 105 -3.11 -1.71 7.79
CA VAL A 105 -4.11 -1.17 6.85
C VAL A 105 -5.26 -0.51 7.60
N CYS A 106 -5.77 -1.15 8.65
CA CYS A 106 -6.89 -0.65 9.44
C CYS A 106 -6.52 0.61 10.22
N ASP A 107 -5.35 0.61 10.88
CA ASP A 107 -4.88 1.73 11.69
C ASP A 107 -4.62 3.00 10.85
N ASN A 108 -4.25 2.82 9.58
CA ASN A 108 -4.01 3.91 8.64
C ASN A 108 -5.20 4.22 7.70
N ASP A 109 -6.37 3.61 7.93
CA ASP A 109 -7.57 3.72 7.09
C ASP A 109 -7.27 3.61 5.58
N MET A 110 -6.52 2.58 5.20
CA MET A 110 -6.12 2.36 3.82
C MET A 110 -7.18 1.58 3.03
N CYS A 111 -7.34 1.98 1.77
CA CYS A 111 -8.06 1.22 0.76
C CYS A 111 -7.07 0.40 -0.07
N ILE A 112 -7.39 -0.87 -0.30
CA ILE A 112 -6.52 -1.82 -1.00
C ILE A 112 -7.07 -2.13 -2.38
N GLY A 113 -6.27 -1.91 -3.41
CA GLY A 113 -6.42 -2.53 -4.73
C GLY A 113 -5.49 -3.73 -4.85
N ASN A 114 -6.04 -4.93 -5.05
CA ASN A 114 -5.26 -6.14 -5.30
C ASN A 114 -5.41 -6.57 -6.76
N PHE A 115 -4.31 -6.51 -7.51
CA PHE A 115 -4.25 -6.80 -8.95
C PHE A 115 -3.75 -8.21 -9.28
N GLY A 116 -3.43 -9.02 -8.26
CA GLY A 116 -3.12 -10.44 -8.41
C GLY A 116 -4.35 -11.33 -8.64
N TYR A 117 -5.56 -10.78 -8.46
CA TYR A 117 -6.84 -11.48 -8.63
C TYR A 117 -7.81 -10.67 -9.48
N THR A 118 -8.73 -11.35 -10.17
CA THR A 118 -9.82 -10.69 -10.91
C THR A 118 -10.78 -10.02 -9.92
N GLN A 119 -10.83 -8.69 -9.90
CA GLN A 119 -11.74 -7.96 -9.04
C GLN A 119 -13.08 -7.72 -9.73
N THR A 120 -14.19 -8.13 -9.11
CA THR A 120 -15.56 -7.83 -9.56
C THR A 120 -16.04 -6.51 -8.94
N MET A 121 -15.55 -5.37 -9.44
CA MET A 121 -16.04 -4.04 -9.03
C MET A 121 -16.12 -3.08 -10.23
N ASN A 122 -17.23 -2.35 -10.35
CA ASN A 122 -17.53 -1.44 -11.47
C ASN A 122 -16.73 -0.11 -11.47
N TYR A 123 -15.93 0.17 -10.44
CA TYR A 123 -15.30 1.49 -10.23
C TYR A 123 -13.80 1.41 -9.92
N MET A 124 -13.03 0.68 -10.73
CA MET A 124 -11.57 0.69 -10.61
C MET A 124 -10.92 1.43 -11.78
N TYR A 125 -10.11 2.45 -11.48
CA TYR A 125 -9.35 3.25 -12.45
C TYR A 125 -8.08 2.57 -12.98
N PHE A 126 -7.68 1.45 -12.38
CA PHE A 126 -6.49 0.71 -12.77
C PHE A 126 -6.92 -0.67 -13.29
N LYS A 127 -6.85 -0.88 -14.60
CA LYS A 127 -7.03 -2.19 -15.24
C LYS A 127 -5.67 -2.64 -15.75
N GLY A 128 -5.04 -3.59 -15.06
CA GLY A 128 -3.68 -4.04 -15.37
C GLY A 128 -3.59 -4.77 -16.71
N VAL A 129 -2.68 -4.32 -17.57
CA VAL A 129 -2.25 -5.01 -18.79
C VAL A 129 -1.15 -6.01 -18.42
N ASN A 130 -1.53 -7.27 -18.20
CA ASN A 130 -0.78 -8.52 -18.40
C ASN A 130 0.71 -8.68 -17.97
N ARG A 131 1.30 -7.81 -17.14
CA ARG A 131 2.60 -8.03 -16.44
C ARG A 131 2.68 -7.15 -15.20
N THR A 132 2.15 -7.58 -14.06
CA THR A 132 2.11 -6.73 -12.85
C THR A 132 3.26 -7.06 -11.90
N TYR A 133 4.30 -6.23 -11.91
CA TYR A 133 5.31 -6.13 -10.84
C TYR A 133 4.76 -5.41 -9.58
N ILE A 134 3.54 -4.87 -9.67
CA ILE A 134 2.79 -4.26 -8.59
C ILE A 134 1.57 -5.16 -8.34
N ILE A 135 1.59 -5.89 -7.23
CA ILE A 135 0.51 -6.81 -6.88
C ILE A 135 -0.56 -6.07 -6.08
N HIS A 136 -0.12 -5.11 -5.25
CA HIS A 136 -0.97 -4.35 -4.33
C HIS A 136 -0.75 -2.86 -4.49
N VAL A 137 -1.84 -2.10 -4.39
CA VAL A 137 -1.83 -0.63 -4.29
C VAL A 137 -2.65 -0.25 -3.07
N PHE A 138 -2.04 0.43 -2.12
CA PHE A 138 -2.74 0.96 -0.95
C PHE A 138 -2.83 2.48 -1.06
N ILE A 139 -4.04 3.01 -0.87
CA ILE A 139 -4.34 4.44 -0.94
C ILE A 139 -5.12 4.82 0.31
N PRO A 140 -4.72 5.86 1.06
CA PRO A 140 -5.52 6.39 2.14
C PRO A 140 -6.95 6.71 1.69
N ARG A 141 -7.96 6.30 2.46
CA ARG A 141 -9.37 6.41 2.05
C ARG A 141 -9.80 7.84 1.74
N TYR A 142 -9.25 8.84 2.43
CA TYR A 142 -9.57 10.26 2.18
C TYR A 142 -9.24 10.71 0.75
N LEU A 143 -8.21 10.14 0.11
CA LEU A 143 -7.87 10.45 -1.28
C LEU A 143 -8.93 9.93 -2.25
N MET A 144 -9.54 8.76 -2.01
CA MET A 144 -10.62 8.26 -2.86
C MET A 144 -11.80 9.22 -2.92
N TYR A 145 -12.17 9.82 -1.78
CA TYR A 145 -13.27 10.79 -1.73
C TYR A 145 -12.93 12.08 -2.50
N MET A 146 -11.70 12.58 -2.39
CA MET A 146 -11.28 13.79 -3.12
C MET A 146 -11.35 13.63 -4.65
N TYR A 147 -10.99 12.47 -5.18
CA TYR A 147 -11.10 12.21 -6.63
C TYR A 147 -12.55 11.97 -7.08
N TYR A 148 -13.40 11.40 -6.23
CA TYR A 148 -14.82 11.18 -6.56
C TYR A 148 -15.58 12.50 -6.75
N PHE A 149 -15.33 13.49 -5.89
CA PHE A 149 -15.93 14.83 -6.01
C PHE A 149 -15.42 15.63 -7.22
N ARG A 150 -14.19 15.38 -7.67
CA ARG A 150 -13.59 16.11 -8.80
C ARG A 150 -14.05 15.63 -10.18
N LEU A 151 -14.60 14.42 -10.27
CA LEU A 151 -15.12 13.83 -11.51
C LEU A 151 -16.63 13.97 -11.65
N SER A 152 -17.30 14.53 -10.64
CA SER A 152 -18.75 14.77 -10.60
C SER A 152 -19.11 16.27 -10.67
N THR A 153 -18.13 17.12 -11.00
CA THR A 153 -18.27 18.55 -11.32
C THR A 153 -17.62 18.86 -12.66
#